data_AF-A0A820WV48-F1
#
_entry.id   AF-A0A820WV48-F1
#
_cell.length_a   1.000
_cell.length_b   1.000
_cell.length_c   1.000
_cell.angle_alpha   90.00
_cell.angle_beta   90.00
_cell.angle_gamma   90.00
#
_symmetry.space_group_name_H-M   'P 1'
#
loop_
_entity.id
_entity.type
_entity.pdbx_description
1 polymer ?
#
loop_
_entity_poly.entity_id
_entity_poly.type
_entity_poly.pdbx_seq_one_letter_code
_entity_poly.pdbx_strand_id
1 'polypeptide(L)'
;MLTQLRDVVNQVNTCTTAEECIRSLEENSEEASFVISSGALGQHLVPDIHGMPKLDAIYIFCGNKQRHEAWAENWTKIKGVHTTIKSICKKLEVAVKQCNQDQITVSIISTSESGSSTDLNQLEPSFMYTQIFKEILLDMEHGQKAVQDLVAYCQEQYHDNKKELTLINEFRRKYEPSTAIW
;
A
#
# COMPACT_ATOMS: atom_id res chain seq x y z
N MET A 1 3.11 -12.68 -15.80
CA MET A 1 2.11 -12.60 -14.71
C MET A 1 2.60 -11.65 -13.63
N LEU A 2 3.76 -11.93 -13.00
CA LEU A 2 4.33 -11.07 -11.93
C LEU A 2 4.62 -9.63 -12.36
N THR A 3 5.12 -9.41 -13.58
CA THR A 3 5.38 -8.07 -14.10
C THR A 3 4.12 -7.18 -14.20
N GLN A 4 2.96 -7.77 -14.53
CA GLN A 4 1.69 -7.02 -14.59
C GLN A 4 1.13 -6.70 -13.20
N LEU A 5 1.50 -7.46 -12.16
CA LEU A 5 1.12 -7.17 -10.78
C LEU A 5 2.01 -6.09 -10.18
N ARG A 6 3.31 -6.11 -10.49
CA ARG A 6 4.28 -5.07 -10.09
C ARG A 6 3.96 -3.68 -10.63
N ASP A 7 3.15 -3.61 -11.68
CA ASP A 7 2.63 -2.37 -12.20
C ASP A 7 1.53 -1.73 -11.32
N VAL A 8 0.97 -2.50 -10.38
CA VAL A 8 -0.16 -2.11 -9.53
C VAL A 8 0.23 -2.07 -8.05
N VAL A 9 1.06 -3.02 -7.61
CA VAL A 9 1.54 -3.14 -6.23
C VAL A 9 3.05 -3.28 -6.21
N ASN A 10 3.71 -2.68 -5.23
CA ASN A 10 5.17 -2.68 -5.16
C ASN A 10 5.75 -4.01 -4.68
N GLN A 11 5.13 -4.60 -3.65
CA GLN A 11 5.55 -5.88 -3.11
C GLN A 11 4.67 -7.01 -3.64
N VAL A 12 5.32 -8.06 -4.17
CA VAL A 12 4.65 -9.26 -4.66
C VAL A 12 5.39 -10.48 -4.13
N ASN A 13 4.80 -11.15 -3.14
CA ASN A 13 5.33 -12.39 -2.59
C ASN A 13 4.72 -13.58 -3.34
N THR A 14 5.56 -14.53 -3.75
CA THR A 14 5.11 -15.77 -4.40
C THR A 14 5.24 -16.92 -3.42
N CYS A 15 4.13 -17.59 -3.15
CA CYS A 15 4.09 -18.75 -2.27
C CYS A 15 3.81 -19.99 -3.11
N THR A 16 4.47 -21.10 -2.79
CA THR A 16 4.31 -22.40 -3.43
C THR A 16 3.34 -23.30 -2.69
N THR A 17 3.17 -23.10 -1.38
CA THR A 17 2.24 -23.85 -0.54
C THR A 17 1.30 -22.93 0.25
N ALA A 18 0.25 -23.51 0.83
CA ALA A 18 -0.70 -22.80 1.68
C ALA A 18 -0.02 -22.30 2.97
N GLU A 19 0.84 -23.11 3.56
CA GLU A 19 1.57 -22.81 4.80
C GLU A 19 2.57 -21.66 4.58
N GLU A 20 3.26 -21.65 3.44
CA GLU A 20 4.13 -20.54 3.06
C GLU A 20 3.35 -19.24 2.92
N CYS A 21 2.15 -19.29 2.33
CA CYS A 21 1.28 -18.13 2.20
C CYS A 21 0.78 -17.61 3.55
N ILE A 22 0.33 -18.50 4.43
CA ILE A 22 -0.12 -18.15 5.78
C ILE A 22 1.02 -17.48 6.56
N ARG A 23 2.21 -18.08 6.57
CA ARG A 23 3.38 -17.51 7.25
C ARG A 23 3.72 -16.11 6.72
N SER A 24 3.71 -15.92 5.40
CA SER A 24 3.95 -14.59 4.82
C SER A 24 2.89 -13.55 5.19
N LEU A 25 1.64 -13.96 5.44
CA LEU A 25 0.58 -13.06 5.92
C LEU A 25 0.74 -12.71 7.41
N GLU A 26 1.34 -13.61 8.20
CA GLU A 26 1.59 -13.40 9.62
C GLU A 26 2.82 -12.49 9.88
N GLU A 27 3.88 -12.67 9.09
CA GLU A 27 5.15 -11.94 9.23
C GLU A 27 5.04 -10.44 8.90
N ASN A 28 4.09 -10.04 8.05
CA ASN A 28 3.89 -8.64 7.66
C ASN A 28 2.88 -7.96 8.60
N SER A 29 3.37 -7.14 9.54
CA SER A 29 2.58 -6.77 10.72
C SER A 29 1.59 -5.61 10.55
N GLU A 30 1.75 -4.73 9.56
CA GLU A 30 1.03 -3.43 9.57
C GLU A 30 0.26 -3.09 8.28
N GLU A 31 0.52 -3.77 7.15
CA GLU A 31 -0.07 -3.42 5.85
C GLU A 31 -1.25 -4.33 5.45
N ALA A 32 -2.22 -3.75 4.75
CA ALA A 32 -3.31 -4.49 4.13
C ALA A 32 -2.77 -5.47 3.07
N SER A 33 -3.23 -6.71 3.14
CA SER A 33 -2.77 -7.79 2.27
C SER A 33 -3.84 -8.23 1.28
N PHE A 34 -3.38 -8.57 0.07
CA PHE A 34 -4.21 -9.11 -1.01
C PHE A 34 -3.67 -10.47 -1.45
N VAL A 35 -4.55 -11.48 -1.56
CA VAL A 35 -4.15 -12.83 -1.97
C VAL A 35 -4.74 -13.17 -3.34
N ILE A 36 -3.89 -13.71 -4.22
CA ILE A 36 -4.32 -14.29 -5.51
C ILE A 36 -4.04 -15.78 -5.45
N SER A 37 -5.08 -16.62 -5.57
CA SER A 37 -4.94 -18.08 -5.52
C SER A 37 -5.56 -18.76 -6.72
N SER A 38 -5.09 -19.97 -7.05
CA SER A 38 -5.75 -20.79 -8.07
C SER A 38 -7.11 -21.29 -7.57
N GLY A 39 -8.00 -21.70 -8.47
CA GLY A 39 -9.31 -22.22 -8.08
C GLY A 39 -9.25 -23.45 -7.16
N ALA A 40 -8.33 -24.38 -7.42
CA ALA A 40 -8.21 -25.61 -6.62
C ALA A 40 -7.50 -25.36 -5.28
N LEU A 41 -6.41 -24.59 -5.29
CA LEU A 41 -5.68 -24.24 -4.06
C LEU A 41 -6.53 -23.32 -3.17
N GLY A 42 -7.21 -22.34 -3.77
CA GLY A 42 -8.06 -21.38 -3.05
C GLY A 42 -9.16 -22.06 -2.25
N GLN A 43 -9.75 -23.16 -2.75
CA GLN A 43 -10.78 -23.88 -2.02
C GLN A 43 -10.27 -24.46 -0.68
N HIS A 44 -8.98 -24.77 -0.59
CA HIS A 44 -8.34 -25.28 0.62
C HIS A 44 -7.75 -24.16 1.48
N LEU A 45 -7.16 -23.13 0.85
CA LEU A 45 -6.48 -22.03 1.53
C LEU A 45 -7.44 -21.00 2.15
N VAL A 46 -8.54 -20.67 1.46
CA VAL A 46 -9.46 -19.61 1.88
C VAL A 46 -10.03 -19.81 3.28
N PRO A 47 -10.48 -21.03 3.69
CA PRO A 47 -10.96 -21.27 5.05
C PRO A 47 -9.99 -20.81 6.15
N ASP A 48 -8.69 -20.98 5.92
CA ASP A 48 -7.65 -20.70 6.93
C ASP A 48 -7.31 -19.20 7.00
N ILE A 49 -7.37 -18.49 5.87
CA ILE A 49 -6.93 -17.08 5.81
C ILE A 49 -8.08 -16.07 5.89
N HIS A 50 -9.33 -16.50 5.62
CA HIS A 50 -10.47 -15.58 5.52
C HIS A 50 -10.68 -14.75 6.80
N GLY A 51 -10.46 -15.33 7.98
CA GLY A 51 -10.63 -14.65 9.26
C GLY A 51 -9.54 -13.63 9.59
N MET A 52 -8.42 -13.61 8.86
CA MET A 52 -7.28 -12.74 9.19
C MET A 52 -7.65 -11.26 9.02
N PRO A 53 -7.53 -10.41 10.06
CA PRO A 53 -7.95 -9.01 9.99
C PRO A 53 -7.27 -8.21 8.88
N LYS A 54 -5.98 -8.49 8.61
CA LYS A 54 -5.16 -7.78 7.61
C LYS A 54 -5.45 -8.17 6.15
N LEU A 55 -6.19 -9.26 5.95
CA LEU A 55 -6.54 -9.72 4.61
C LEU A 55 -7.77 -8.97 4.13
N ASP A 56 -7.60 -8.04 3.20
CA ASP A 56 -8.69 -7.21 2.67
C ASP A 56 -9.48 -7.92 1.58
N ALA A 57 -8.77 -8.59 0.66
CA ALA A 57 -9.40 -9.24 -0.46
C ALA A 57 -8.62 -10.44 -0.99
N ILE A 58 -9.40 -11.41 -1.49
CA ILE A 58 -8.91 -12.61 -2.15
C ILE A 58 -9.45 -12.62 -3.59
N TYR A 59 -8.58 -12.92 -4.56
CA TYR A 59 -8.94 -13.08 -5.96
C TYR A 59 -8.62 -14.51 -6.41
N ILE A 60 -9.58 -15.16 -7.06
CA ILE A 60 -9.37 -16.51 -7.59
C ILE A 60 -9.02 -16.42 -9.06
N PHE A 61 -7.86 -16.94 -9.45
CA PHE A 61 -7.42 -17.05 -10.84
C PHE A 61 -7.60 -18.48 -11.35
N CYS A 62 -8.52 -18.70 -12.28
CA CYS A 62 -8.78 -20.03 -12.83
C CYS A 62 -9.30 -19.99 -14.27
N GLY A 63 -9.01 -21.04 -15.05
CA GLY A 63 -9.54 -21.16 -16.41
C GLY A 63 -11.02 -21.55 -16.47
N ASN A 64 -11.55 -22.16 -15.39
CA ASN A 64 -12.94 -22.62 -15.32
C ASN A 64 -13.70 -21.85 -14.23
N LYS A 65 -14.22 -20.68 -14.61
CA LYS A 65 -14.90 -19.76 -13.71
C LYS A 65 -16.09 -20.41 -12.98
N GLN A 66 -17.00 -21.02 -13.73
CA GLN A 66 -18.24 -21.63 -13.22
C GLN A 66 -17.97 -22.67 -12.13
N ARG A 67 -16.92 -23.49 -12.30
CA ARG A 67 -16.55 -24.52 -11.30
C ARG A 67 -16.21 -23.91 -9.95
N HIS A 68 -15.58 -22.73 -9.93
CA HIS A 68 -15.07 -22.14 -8.70
C HIS A 68 -15.92 -20.99 -8.15
N GLU A 69 -16.86 -20.45 -8.92
CA GLU A 69 -17.80 -19.41 -8.45
C GLU A 69 -18.69 -19.93 -7.31
N ALA A 70 -19.27 -21.12 -7.46
CA ALA A 70 -20.26 -21.64 -6.50
C ALA A 70 -19.75 -21.75 -5.06
N TRP A 71 -18.47 -22.12 -4.85
CA TRP A 71 -17.90 -22.13 -3.50
C TRP A 71 -17.33 -20.78 -3.10
N ALA A 72 -16.82 -20.00 -4.07
CA ALA A 72 -16.22 -18.70 -3.82
C ALA A 72 -17.24 -17.67 -3.29
N GLU A 73 -18.49 -17.75 -3.75
CA GLU A 73 -19.59 -16.88 -3.30
C GLU A 73 -19.91 -17.01 -1.80
N ASN A 74 -19.52 -18.12 -1.17
CA ASN A 74 -19.72 -18.33 0.27
C ASN A 74 -18.74 -17.52 1.15
N TRP A 75 -17.74 -16.84 0.56
CA TRP A 75 -16.68 -16.15 1.30
C TRP A 75 -16.69 -14.65 1.00
N THR A 76 -16.98 -13.83 2.00
CA THR A 76 -17.20 -12.36 1.85
C THR A 76 -15.95 -11.58 1.40
N LYS A 77 -14.76 -12.14 1.62
CA LYS A 77 -13.48 -11.54 1.21
C LYS A 77 -13.05 -11.94 -0.20
N ILE A 78 -13.71 -12.92 -0.82
CA ILE A 78 -13.45 -13.21 -2.23
C ILE A 78 -14.13 -12.12 -3.08
N LYS A 79 -13.33 -11.37 -3.84
CA LYS A 79 -13.80 -10.27 -4.69
C LYS A 79 -14.05 -10.67 -6.14
N GLY A 80 -13.81 -11.94 -6.47
CA GLY A 80 -14.21 -12.53 -7.74
C GLY A 80 -13.35 -13.71 -8.18
N VAL A 81 -13.91 -14.45 -9.15
CA VAL A 81 -13.23 -15.49 -9.91
C VAL A 81 -12.92 -14.95 -11.31
N HIS A 82 -11.66 -15.02 -11.71
CA HIS A 82 -11.14 -14.39 -12.91
C HIS A 82 -10.37 -15.37 -13.78
N THR A 83 -10.59 -15.28 -15.09
CA THR A 83 -9.90 -16.10 -16.10
C THR A 83 -8.66 -15.41 -16.67
N THR A 84 -8.46 -14.13 -16.37
CA THR A 84 -7.31 -13.35 -16.84
C THR A 84 -6.68 -12.56 -15.71
N ILE A 85 -5.34 -12.50 -15.68
CA ILE A 85 -4.60 -11.69 -14.70
C ILE A 85 -4.92 -10.19 -14.86
N LYS A 86 -5.14 -9.72 -16.08
CA LYS A 86 -5.53 -8.32 -16.37
C LYS A 86 -6.80 -7.92 -15.64
N SER A 87 -7.78 -8.83 -15.56
CA SER A 87 -9.01 -8.56 -14.83
C SER A 87 -8.78 -8.42 -13.32
N ILE A 88 -7.81 -9.16 -12.77
CA ILE A 88 -7.41 -9.04 -11.37
C ILE A 88 -6.67 -7.73 -11.16
N CYS A 89 -5.69 -7.38 -12.01
CA CYS A 89 -4.96 -6.10 -11.95
C CYS A 89 -5.92 -4.90 -11.90
N LYS A 90 -6.93 -4.85 -12.78
CA LYS A 90 -7.93 -3.76 -12.78
C LYS A 90 -8.72 -3.66 -11.47
N LYS A 91 -9.04 -4.79 -10.84
CA LYS A 91 -9.72 -4.81 -9.54
C LYS A 91 -8.78 -4.41 -8.41
N LEU A 92 -7.55 -4.89 -8.46
CA LEU A 92 -6.50 -4.59 -7.51
C LEU A 92 -6.15 -3.09 -7.53
N GLU A 93 -6.05 -2.45 -8.70
CA GLU A 93 -5.83 -1.00 -8.84
C GLU A 93 -6.86 -0.17 -8.08
N VAL A 94 -8.13 -0.59 -8.12
CA VAL A 94 -9.21 0.09 -7.41
C VAL A 94 -9.10 -0.16 -5.90
N ALA A 95 -8.86 -1.42 -5.50
CA ALA A 95 -8.75 -1.80 -4.09
C ALA A 95 -7.56 -1.13 -3.38
N VAL A 96 -6.39 -1.06 -4.04
CA VAL A 96 -5.20 -0.39 -3.51
C VAL A 96 -5.44 1.11 -3.33
N LYS A 97 -6.10 1.76 -4.29
CA LYS A 97 -6.46 3.19 -4.16
C LYS A 97 -7.40 3.45 -2.99
N GLN A 98 -8.39 2.57 -2.77
CA GLN A 98 -9.32 2.69 -1.65
C GLN A 98 -8.59 2.47 -0.31
N CYS A 99 -7.76 1.44 -0.21
CA CYS A 99 -6.96 1.17 0.99
C CYS A 99 -6.07 2.36 1.37
N ASN A 100 -5.37 2.95 0.40
CA ASN A 100 -4.55 4.14 0.63
C ASN A 100 -5.38 5.35 1.08
N GLN A 101 -6.60 5.51 0.58
CA GLN A 101 -7.49 6.60 1.00
C GLN A 101 -8.02 6.39 2.42
N ASP A 102 -8.41 5.17 2.75
CA ASP A 102 -8.95 4.82 4.07
C ASP A 102 -7.90 4.90 5.19
N GLN A 103 -6.61 4.77 4.84
CA GLN A 103 -5.49 4.99 5.75
C GLN A 103 -5.22 6.48 6.04
N ILE A 104 -5.74 7.42 5.24
CA ILE A 104 -5.54 8.86 5.44
C ILE A 104 -6.62 9.39 6.38
N THR A 105 -6.31 9.42 7.69
CA THR A 105 -7.16 10.09 8.67
C THR A 105 -6.86 11.58 8.71
N VAL A 106 -7.86 12.43 8.44
CA VAL A 106 -7.74 13.89 8.54
C VAL A 106 -8.63 14.38 9.68
N SER A 107 -8.01 14.85 10.75
CA SER A 107 -8.69 15.53 11.87
C SER A 107 -8.46 17.04 11.76
N ILE A 108 -9.52 17.81 11.54
CA ILE A 108 -9.44 19.28 11.41
C ILE A 108 -10.12 19.93 12.62
N ILE A 109 -9.38 20.77 13.35
CA ILE A 109 -9.93 21.58 14.43
C ILE A 109 -10.40 22.91 13.85
N SER A 110 -11.67 23.25 14.05
CA SER A 110 -12.21 24.56 13.67
C SER A 110 -11.87 25.58 14.76
N THR A 111 -11.01 26.54 14.46
CA THR A 111 -10.83 27.75 15.27
C THR A 111 -11.99 28.70 15.01
N SER A 112 -13.14 28.44 15.61
CA SER A 112 -14.14 29.49 15.77
C SER A 112 -13.67 30.45 16.86
N GLU A 113 -13.41 31.68 16.43
CA GLU A 113 -13.01 32.83 17.22
C GLU A 113 -13.80 32.99 18.53
N SER A 114 -13.12 32.91 19.67
CA SER A 114 -13.42 33.71 20.86
C SER A 114 -12.21 33.60 21.80
N GLY A 115 -11.61 34.75 22.13
CA GLY A 115 -10.34 34.86 22.83
C GLY A 115 -10.37 34.32 24.25
N SER A 116 -10.21 33.01 24.40
CA SER A 116 -9.73 32.42 25.65
C SER A 116 -8.22 32.25 25.55
N SER A 117 -7.52 32.68 26.59
CA SER A 117 -6.13 32.33 26.84
C SER A 117 -6.05 30.81 26.99
N THR A 118 -6.00 30.07 25.89
CA THR A 118 -5.73 28.64 25.91
C THR A 118 -4.32 28.48 26.45
N ASP A 119 -4.24 28.03 27.69
CA ASP A 119 -3.03 27.62 28.36
C ASP A 119 -2.23 26.75 27.38
N LEU A 120 -1.02 27.17 27.02
CA LEU A 120 -0.17 26.48 26.03
C LEU A 120 0.12 25.02 26.46
N ASN A 121 -0.12 24.68 27.74
CA ASN A 121 -0.09 23.33 28.28
C ASN A 121 -1.27 22.43 27.84
N GLN A 122 -2.28 22.95 27.14
CA GLN A 122 -3.43 22.20 26.61
C GLN A 122 -3.41 22.05 25.09
N LEU A 123 -2.33 22.45 24.42
CA LEU A 123 -2.17 22.20 22.99
C LEU A 123 -2.15 20.70 22.71
N GLU A 124 -3.00 20.27 21.79
CA GLU A 124 -3.10 18.88 21.38
C GLU A 124 -1.74 18.42 20.82
N PRO A 125 -1.23 17.23 21.21
CA PRO A 125 0.12 16.80 20.82
C PRO A 125 0.39 16.87 19.31
N SER A 126 -0.63 16.68 18.46
CA SER A 126 -0.49 16.80 17.02
C SER A 126 -0.05 18.19 16.55
N PHE A 127 -0.47 19.26 17.22
CA PHE A 127 -0.05 20.63 16.89
C PHE A 127 1.44 20.84 17.23
N MET A 128 1.86 20.34 18.39
CA MET A 128 3.27 20.39 18.80
C MET A 128 4.15 19.60 17.82
N TYR A 129 3.73 18.38 17.44
CA TYR A 129 4.44 17.59 16.43
C TYR A 129 4.47 18.29 15.08
N THR A 130 3.38 18.94 14.66
CA THR A 130 3.32 19.68 13.40
C THR A 130 4.30 20.84 13.39
N GLN A 131 4.40 21.62 14.48
CA GLN A 131 5.35 22.73 14.54
C GLN A 131 6.80 22.26 14.57
N ILE A 132 7.11 21.25 15.38
CA ILE A 132 8.45 20.66 15.43
C ILE A 132 8.83 20.10 14.06
N PHE A 133 7.91 19.40 13.39
CA PHE A 133 8.14 18.86 12.06
C PHE A 133 8.37 19.95 11.02
N LYS A 134 7.60 21.06 11.08
CA LYS A 134 7.80 22.24 10.23
C LYS A 134 9.18 22.85 10.44
N GLU A 135 9.60 23.05 11.69
CA GLU A 135 10.92 23.61 12.02
C GLU A 135 12.04 22.70 11.52
N ILE A 136 11.96 21.39 11.77
CA ILE A 136 12.93 20.41 11.28
C ILE A 136 13.02 20.45 9.75
N LEU A 137 11.89 20.43 9.03
CA LEU A 137 11.89 20.44 7.57
C LEU A 137 12.49 21.71 6.98
N LEU A 138 12.27 22.87 7.60
CA LEU A 138 12.80 24.15 7.14
C LEU A 138 14.29 24.32 7.45
N ASP A 139 14.75 23.78 8.59
CA ASP A 139 16.14 23.90 9.04
C ASP A 139 17.05 22.77 8.53
N MET A 140 16.48 21.70 7.97
CA MET A 140 17.25 20.62 7.35
C MET A 140 18.07 21.13 6.16
N GLU A 141 19.36 20.76 6.10
CA GLU A 141 20.19 21.02 4.94
C GLU A 141 19.79 20.11 3.77
N HIS A 142 19.04 20.68 2.82
CA HIS A 142 18.60 20.00 1.60
C HIS A 142 19.71 19.98 0.53
N GLY A 143 20.81 19.33 0.85
CA GLY A 143 21.97 19.19 -0.06
C GLY A 143 21.77 18.10 -1.12
N GLN A 144 22.62 18.11 -2.15
CA GLN A 144 22.63 17.03 -3.17
C GLN A 144 22.81 15.64 -2.57
N LYS A 145 23.50 15.52 -1.43
CA LYS A 145 23.68 14.25 -0.73
C LYS A 145 22.35 13.66 -0.26
N ALA A 146 21.46 14.47 0.31
CA ALA A 146 20.14 14.00 0.75
C ALA A 146 19.30 13.46 -0.42
N VAL A 147 19.37 14.11 -1.59
CA VAL A 147 18.72 13.65 -2.82
C VAL A 147 19.31 12.32 -3.30
N GLN A 148 20.63 12.17 -3.24
CA GLN A 148 21.29 10.92 -3.61
C GLN A 148 20.95 9.78 -2.65
N ASP A 149 20.92 10.05 -1.34
CA ASP A 149 20.55 9.08 -0.31
C ASP A 149 19.09 8.63 -0.49
N LEU A 150 18.17 9.56 -0.78
CA LEU A 150 16.78 9.24 -1.11
C LEU A 150 16.68 8.38 -2.37
N VAL A 151 17.41 8.72 -3.44
CA VAL A 151 17.42 7.94 -4.67
C VAL A 151 17.96 6.53 -4.42
N ALA A 152 19.04 6.40 -3.65
CA ALA A 152 19.63 5.10 -3.31
C ALA A 152 18.64 4.24 -2.53
N TYR A 153 18.01 4.83 -1.50
CA TYR A 153 16.96 4.18 -0.73
C TYR A 153 15.81 3.69 -1.63
N CYS A 154 15.25 4.56 -2.48
CA CYS A 154 14.17 4.17 -3.38
C CYS A 154 14.61 3.09 -4.38
N GLN A 155 15.85 3.13 -4.90
CA GLN A 155 16.35 2.10 -5.80
C GLN A 155 16.45 0.73 -5.14
N GLU A 156 16.84 0.68 -3.86
CA GLU A 156 16.88 -0.56 -3.08
C GLU A 156 15.45 -1.09 -2.83
N GLN A 157 14.54 -0.22 -2.38
CA GLN A 157 13.15 -0.58 -2.11
C GLN A 157 12.41 -1.07 -3.36
N TYR A 158 12.66 -0.43 -4.51
CA TYR A 158 11.97 -0.72 -5.77
C TYR A 158 12.84 -1.45 -6.80
N HIS A 159 13.91 -2.13 -6.37
CA HIS A 159 14.90 -2.77 -7.25
C HIS A 159 14.28 -3.69 -8.32
N ASP A 160 13.11 -4.23 -8.01
CA ASP A 160 12.39 -5.21 -8.82
C ASP A 160 11.21 -4.60 -9.63
N ASN A 161 10.98 -3.29 -9.52
CA ASN A 161 9.92 -2.54 -10.20
C ASN A 161 10.50 -1.58 -11.25
N LYS A 162 10.52 -2.02 -12.51
CA LYS A 162 11.10 -1.24 -13.63
C LYS A 162 10.42 0.11 -13.86
N LYS A 163 9.12 0.23 -13.58
CA LYS A 163 8.38 1.49 -13.76
C LYS A 163 8.83 2.51 -12.73
N GLU A 164 8.85 2.12 -11.46
CA GLU A 164 9.35 2.97 -10.38
C GLU A 164 10.81 3.35 -10.58
N LEU A 165 11.68 2.40 -10.96
CA LEU A 165 13.07 2.71 -11.28
C LEU A 165 13.22 3.73 -12.41
N THR A 166 12.29 3.76 -13.37
CA THR A 166 12.28 4.77 -14.44
C THR A 166 11.91 6.15 -13.88
N LEU A 167 10.88 6.22 -13.03
CA LEU A 167 10.46 7.44 -12.36
C LEU A 167 11.54 7.99 -11.41
N ILE A 168 12.18 7.13 -10.64
CA ILE A 168 13.29 7.50 -9.74
C ILE A 168 14.48 8.05 -10.53
N ASN A 169 14.80 7.44 -11.67
CA ASN A 169 15.85 7.93 -12.56
C ASN A 169 15.50 9.27 -13.20
N GLU A 170 14.23 9.47 -13.56
CA GLU A 170 13.73 10.75 -14.06
C GLU A 170 13.80 11.84 -12.99
N PHE A 171 13.32 11.55 -11.77
CA PHE A 171 13.45 12.43 -10.61
C PHE A 171 14.91 12.83 -10.38
N ARG A 172 15.84 11.85 -10.28
CA ARG A 172 17.27 12.13 -10.12
C ARG A 172 17.83 13.08 -11.17
N ARG A 173 17.38 12.96 -12.42
CA ARG A 173 17.90 13.75 -13.56
C ARG A 173 17.29 15.14 -13.64
N LYS A 174 16.02 15.28 -13.25
CA LYS A 174 15.23 16.51 -13.44
C LYS A 174 15.08 17.33 -12.16
N TYR A 175 15.42 16.77 -10.99
CA TYR A 175 15.29 17.47 -9.73
C TYR A 175 16.20 18.70 -9.69
N GLU A 176 15.59 19.86 -9.45
CA GLU A 176 16.29 21.10 -9.18
C GLU A 176 15.82 21.66 -7.83
N PRO A 177 16.74 22.00 -6.90
CA PRO A 177 16.38 22.53 -5.58
C PRO A 177 15.46 23.76 -5.65
N SER A 178 15.61 24.60 -6.68
CA SER A 178 14.77 25.77 -6.95
C SER A 178 13.30 25.45 -7.27
N THR A 179 12.97 24.17 -7.48
CA THR A 179 11.62 23.70 -7.84
C THR A 179 10.97 22.86 -6.73
N ALA A 180 11.67 22.63 -5.61
CA ALA A 180 11.27 21.66 -4.61
C ALA A 180 10.00 22.05 -3.82
N ILE A 181 9.70 23.35 -3.68
CA ILE A 181 8.51 23.88 -3.01
C ILE A 181 8.14 25.21 -3.69
N TRP A 182 6.87 25.37 -4.09
CA TRP A 182 6.24 26.64 -4.43
C TRP A 182 5.19 26.98 -3.38
#